data_AF-A0A9E0PZC7-F1
#
_entry.id   AF-A0A9E0PZC7-F1
#
_cell.length_a   1.000
_cell.length_b   1.000
_cell.length_c   1.000
_cell.angle_alpha   90.00
_cell.angle_beta   90.00
_cell.angle_gamma   90.00
#
_symmetry.space_group_name_H-M   'P 1'
#
loop_
_entity.id
_entity.type
_entity.pdbx_description
1 polymer ?
#
loop_
_entity_poly.entity_id
_entity_poly.type
_entity_poly.pdbx_seq_one_letter_code
_entity_poly.pdbx_strand_id
1 'polypeptide(L)'
;MTRRLDGFDPSDPVSRAELLDRMNPEDLPSLAGFLGGYMQEDWRLGFGSAAEAAYSFIGEADLDDVEELAADWAMLVEGTRDLDLEALNRLLRERFRSGWYVTSKSEIEAVQQELEKALRE
;
A
#
# COMPACT_ATOMS: atom_id res chain seq x y z
N MET A 1 1.39 -18.43 1.51
CA MET A 1 -0.06 -18.33 1.71
C MET A 1 -0.49 -17.05 1.03
N THR A 2 -1.13 -17.12 -0.13
CA THR A 2 -1.54 -15.95 -0.90
C THR A 2 -2.64 -15.21 -0.14
N ARG A 3 -2.35 -14.01 0.38
CA ARG A 3 -3.36 -13.11 0.97
C ARG A 3 -4.24 -12.57 -0.15
N ARG A 4 -5.18 -13.38 -0.64
CA ARG A 4 -6.22 -12.93 -1.57
C ARG A 4 -7.45 -12.49 -0.79
N LEU A 5 -8.17 -11.54 -1.36
CA LEU A 5 -9.50 -11.08 -0.92
C LEU A 5 -10.59 -12.17 -1.12
N ASP A 6 -10.24 -13.46 -1.02
CA ASP A 6 -11.16 -14.58 -1.20
C ASP A 6 -12.25 -14.53 -0.12
N GLY A 7 -13.50 -14.33 -0.55
CA GLY A 7 -14.66 -14.19 0.34
C GLY A 7 -14.93 -12.77 0.85
N PHE A 8 -14.17 -11.77 0.42
CA PHE A 8 -14.44 -10.36 0.71
C PHE A 8 -15.61 -9.85 -0.16
N ASP A 9 -16.64 -9.28 0.47
CA ASP A 9 -17.66 -8.50 -0.24
C ASP A 9 -17.33 -7.01 -0.15
N PRO A 10 -16.95 -6.34 -1.25
CA PRO A 10 -16.63 -4.91 -1.25
C PRO A 10 -17.85 -4.02 -0.95
N SER A 11 -19.06 -4.57 -0.92
CA SER A 11 -20.29 -3.85 -0.55
C SER A 11 -20.63 -4.03 0.93
N ASP A 12 -20.03 -4.98 1.64
CA ASP A 12 -20.29 -5.26 3.04
C ASP A 12 -19.40 -4.39 3.97
N PRO A 13 -19.98 -3.52 4.81
CA PRO A 13 -19.21 -2.74 5.78
C PRO A 13 -18.49 -3.60 6.83
N VAL A 14 -18.95 -4.82 7.13
CA VAL A 14 -18.31 -5.71 8.11
C VAL A 14 -16.98 -6.22 7.56
N SER A 15 -16.99 -6.74 6.32
CA SER A 15 -15.76 -7.19 5.66
C SER A 15 -14.71 -6.08 5.54
N ARG A 16 -15.14 -4.81 5.38
CA ARG A 16 -14.21 -3.67 5.36
C ARG A 16 -13.64 -3.33 6.74
N ALA A 17 -14.47 -3.38 7.78
CA ALA A 17 -14.00 -3.15 9.15
C ALA A 17 -12.94 -4.18 9.55
N GLU A 18 -13.12 -5.45 9.14
CA GLU A 18 -12.14 -6.51 9.32
C GLU A 18 -10.83 -6.25 8.56
N LEU A 19 -10.89 -5.72 7.33
CA LEU A 19 -9.70 -5.29 6.61
C LEU A 19 -8.96 -4.17 7.35
N LEU A 20 -9.68 -3.17 7.85
CA LEU A 20 -9.09 -2.07 8.61
C LEU A 20 -8.42 -2.51 9.91
N ASP A 21 -8.97 -3.52 10.60
CA ASP A 21 -8.36 -4.10 11.81
C ASP A 21 -7.00 -4.75 11.49
N ARG A 22 -6.91 -5.37 10.31
CA ARG A 22 -5.70 -6.00 9.76
C ARG A 22 -4.72 -4.99 9.12
N MET A 23 -4.99 -3.69 9.17
CA MET A 23 -4.06 -2.65 8.69
C MET A 23 -2.94 -2.41 9.70
N ASN A 24 -2.05 -3.38 9.84
CA ASN A 24 -0.87 -3.29 10.70
C ASN A 24 0.34 -4.03 10.07
N PRO A 25 1.57 -3.72 10.52
CA PRO A 25 2.77 -4.31 9.95
C PRO A 25 2.91 -5.84 10.09
N GLU A 26 2.26 -6.45 11.08
CA GLU A 26 2.34 -7.91 11.29
C GLU A 26 1.49 -8.65 10.27
N ASP A 27 0.33 -8.08 9.94
CA ASP A 27 -0.59 -8.61 8.93
C ASP A 27 -0.16 -8.26 7.49
N LEU A 28 0.47 -7.10 7.28
CA LEU A 28 0.88 -6.57 5.97
C LEU A 28 2.39 -6.21 5.94
N PRO A 29 3.28 -7.22 6.06
CA PRO A 29 4.72 -7.01 6.19
C PRO A 29 5.37 -6.40 4.94
N SER A 30 4.89 -6.74 3.74
CA SER A 30 5.50 -6.25 2.49
C SER A 30 5.13 -4.79 2.28
N LEU A 31 3.90 -4.41 2.61
CA LEU A 31 3.50 -3.00 2.71
C LEU A 31 4.32 -2.24 3.76
N ALA A 32 4.53 -2.80 4.93
CA ALA A 32 5.33 -2.16 5.98
C ALA A 32 6.79 -1.96 5.55
N GLY A 33 7.38 -2.97 4.89
CA GLY A 33 8.73 -2.90 4.33
C GLY A 33 8.85 -1.79 3.28
N PHE A 34 7.91 -1.75 2.32
CA PHE A 34 7.87 -0.70 1.31
C PHE A 34 7.70 0.69 1.93
N LEU A 35 6.73 0.87 2.82
CA LEU A 35 6.47 2.16 3.44
C LEU A 35 7.66 2.64 4.32
N GLY A 36 8.32 1.71 5.01
CA GLY A 36 9.47 2.02 5.85
C GLY A 36 10.77 2.28 5.08
N GLY A 37 10.97 1.59 3.95
CA GLY A 37 12.18 1.73 3.14
C GLY A 37 12.12 2.86 2.12
N TYR A 38 10.97 3.00 1.45
CA TYR A 38 10.82 3.88 0.29
C TYR A 38 9.97 5.13 0.58
N MET A 39 9.12 5.08 1.61
CA MET A 39 8.20 6.17 1.97
C MET A 39 8.51 6.75 3.36
N GLN A 40 9.81 6.87 3.66
CA GLN A 40 10.33 7.45 4.90
C GLN A 40 10.29 8.99 4.92
N GLU A 41 10.75 9.61 6.01
CA GLU A 41 10.94 11.07 6.06
C GLU A 41 11.81 11.53 4.89
N ASP A 42 11.41 12.61 4.21
CA ASP A 42 12.06 13.15 3.01
C ASP A 42 12.13 12.24 1.78
N TRP A 43 11.31 11.18 1.67
CA TRP A 43 11.28 10.30 0.50
C TRP A 43 11.15 11.05 -0.84
N ARG A 44 10.45 12.19 -0.85
CA ARG A 44 10.30 13.05 -2.03
C ARG A 44 11.62 13.60 -2.57
N LEU A 45 12.65 13.77 -1.72
CA LEU A 45 13.98 14.19 -2.16
C LEU A 45 14.72 13.08 -2.93
N GLY A 46 14.46 11.82 -2.57
CA GLY A 46 15.08 10.66 -3.22
C GLY A 46 14.36 10.26 -4.50
N PHE A 47 13.03 10.19 -4.46
CA PHE A 47 12.23 9.60 -5.54
C PHE A 47 11.38 10.60 -6.33
N GLY A 48 11.08 11.78 -5.80
CA GLY A 48 10.23 12.77 -6.48
C GLY A 48 8.72 12.47 -6.39
N SER A 49 8.30 11.23 -6.65
CA SER A 49 6.88 10.81 -6.62
C SER A 49 6.67 9.39 -6.07
N ALA A 50 5.45 9.11 -5.61
CA ALA A 50 5.16 7.81 -5.00
C ALA A 50 5.28 6.67 -6.03
N ALA A 51 4.92 6.94 -7.29
CA ALA A 51 5.12 6.04 -8.41
C ALA A 51 6.61 5.77 -8.67
N GLU A 52 7.47 6.80 -8.63
CA GLU A 52 8.92 6.60 -8.79
C GLU A 52 9.52 5.80 -7.64
N ALA A 53 9.02 5.97 -6.41
CA ALA A 53 9.42 5.13 -5.28
C ALA A 53 9.01 3.66 -5.49
N ALA A 54 7.80 3.41 -6.02
CA ALA A 54 7.35 2.07 -6.38
C ALA A 54 8.19 1.47 -7.52
N TYR A 55 8.50 2.26 -8.55
CA TYR A 55 9.37 1.85 -9.65
C TYR A 55 10.77 1.49 -9.16
N SER A 56 11.34 2.27 -8.24
CA SER A 56 12.63 1.94 -7.61
C SER A 56 12.56 0.63 -6.83
N PHE A 57 11.51 0.40 -6.04
CA PHE A 57 11.29 -0.87 -5.36
C PHE A 57 11.24 -2.05 -6.34
N ILE A 58 10.42 -1.95 -7.39
CA ILE A 58 10.26 -2.99 -8.41
C ILE A 58 11.60 -3.32 -9.10
N GLY A 59 12.44 -2.31 -9.34
CA GLY A 59 13.75 -2.52 -9.96
C GLY A 59 14.78 -3.24 -9.06
N GLU A 60 14.58 -3.24 -7.75
CA GLU A 60 15.46 -3.88 -6.77
C GLU A 60 14.91 -5.22 -6.23
N ALA A 61 13.59 -5.38 -6.22
CA ALA A 61 12.87 -6.54 -5.71
C ALA A 61 12.86 -7.71 -6.71
N ASP A 62 12.67 -8.93 -6.19
CA ASP A 62 12.32 -10.07 -7.03
C ASP A 62 10.80 -10.13 -7.28
N LEU A 63 10.38 -11.03 -8.18
CA LEU A 63 8.96 -11.12 -8.55
C LEU A 63 8.07 -11.52 -7.37
N ASP A 64 8.57 -12.37 -6.46
CA ASP A 64 7.81 -12.83 -5.30
C ASP A 64 7.55 -11.64 -4.35
N ASP A 65 8.56 -10.81 -4.09
CA ASP A 65 8.44 -9.57 -3.30
C ASP A 65 7.43 -8.59 -3.92
N VAL A 66 7.42 -8.44 -5.26
CA VAL A 66 6.46 -7.58 -5.97
C VAL A 66 5.04 -8.14 -5.88
N GLU A 67 4.85 -9.46 -6.01
CA GLU A 67 3.55 -10.11 -5.82
C GLU A 67 3.01 -9.92 -4.41
N GLU A 68 3.86 -10.07 -3.39
CA GLU A 68 3.48 -9.88 -1.99
C GLU A 68 3.11 -8.42 -1.70
N LEU A 69 3.90 -7.45 -2.17
CA LEU A 69 3.56 -6.04 -2.03
C LEU A 69 2.25 -5.71 -2.76
N ALA A 70 2.03 -6.23 -3.96
CA ALA A 70 0.79 -5.99 -4.71
C ALA A 70 -0.44 -6.54 -3.96
N ALA A 71 -0.33 -7.69 -3.31
CA ALA A 71 -1.39 -8.26 -2.49
C ALA A 71 -1.69 -7.38 -1.25
N ASP A 72 -0.65 -6.99 -0.51
CA ASP A 72 -0.81 -6.13 0.67
C ASP A 72 -1.34 -4.74 0.26
N TRP A 73 -0.90 -4.20 -0.89
CA TRP A 73 -1.36 -2.93 -1.44
C TRP A 73 -2.85 -2.97 -1.82
N ALA A 74 -3.32 -4.06 -2.43
CA ALA A 74 -4.72 -4.25 -2.73
C ALA A 74 -5.59 -4.23 -1.45
N MET A 75 -5.10 -4.83 -0.36
CA MET A 75 -5.78 -4.76 0.94
C MET A 75 -5.85 -3.33 1.49
N LEU A 76 -4.78 -2.54 1.34
CA LEU A 76 -4.77 -1.12 1.73
C LEU A 76 -5.81 -0.32 0.92
N VAL A 77 -5.83 -0.49 -0.40
CA VAL A 77 -6.76 0.22 -1.30
C VAL A 77 -8.22 -0.06 -0.92
N GLU A 78 -8.58 -1.34 -0.76
CA GLU A 78 -9.94 -1.74 -0.42
C GLU A 78 -10.33 -1.36 1.02
N GLY A 79 -9.44 -1.58 1.98
CA GLY A 79 -9.66 -1.24 3.38
C GLY A 79 -9.85 0.26 3.60
N THR A 80 -9.16 1.09 2.82
CA THR A 80 -9.15 2.56 2.99
C THR A 80 -9.96 3.33 1.95
N ARG A 81 -10.75 2.63 1.11
CA ARG A 81 -11.51 3.23 0.01
C ARG A 81 -12.43 4.36 0.46
N ASP A 82 -13.15 4.16 1.56
CA ASP A 82 -14.13 5.11 2.09
C ASP A 82 -13.52 6.09 3.12
N LEU A 83 -12.22 5.95 3.42
CA LEU A 83 -11.53 6.90 4.29
C LEU A 83 -11.19 8.18 3.50
N ASP A 84 -11.41 9.32 4.15
CA ASP A 84 -10.83 10.58 3.70
C ASP A 84 -9.30 10.57 3.85
N LEU A 85 -8.65 11.59 3.27
CA LEU A 85 -7.19 11.69 3.28
C LEU A 85 -6.62 11.88 4.69
N GLU A 86 -7.36 12.52 5.60
CA GLU A 86 -6.89 12.73 6.97
C GLU A 86 -6.85 11.39 7.74
N ALA A 87 -7.92 10.62 7.67
CA ALA A 87 -8.02 9.30 8.29
C ALA A 87 -7.02 8.31 7.69
N LEU A 88 -6.81 8.34 6.36
CA LEU A 88 -5.78 7.54 5.70
C LEU A 88 -4.38 7.91 6.20
N ASN A 89 -4.02 9.19 6.19
CA ASN A 89 -2.70 9.64 6.63
C ASN A 89 -2.45 9.33 8.11
N ARG A 90 -3.49 9.45 8.96
CA ARG A 90 -3.41 9.02 10.36
C ARG A 90 -3.13 7.52 10.47
N LEU A 91 -3.84 6.69 9.71
CA LEU A 91 -3.62 5.24 9.68
C LEU A 91 -2.19 4.89 9.25
N LEU A 92 -1.71 5.46 8.14
CA LEU A 92 -0.35 5.20 7.64
C LEU A 92 0.73 5.63 8.64
N ARG A 93 0.54 6.78 9.29
CA ARG A 93 1.47 7.28 10.30
C ARG A 93 1.44 6.46 11.60
N GLU A 94 0.26 6.15 12.13
CA GLU A 94 0.12 5.51 13.44
C GLU A 94 0.42 4.01 13.37
N ARG A 95 -0.01 3.33 12.30
CA ARG A 95 0.14 1.87 12.16
C ARG A 95 1.45 1.49 11.47
N PHE A 96 1.83 2.19 10.42
CA PHE A 96 3.00 1.85 9.59
C PHE A 96 4.20 2.76 9.81
N ARG A 97 4.06 3.84 10.61
CA ARG A 97 5.11 4.85 10.83
C ARG A 97 5.65 5.45 9.53
N SER A 98 4.81 5.51 8.50
CA SER A 98 5.19 6.05 7.20
C SER A 98 5.44 7.57 7.30
N GLY A 99 6.46 8.04 6.59
CA GLY A 99 6.71 9.47 6.35
C GLY A 99 5.90 10.04 5.19
N TRP A 100 5.14 9.20 4.48
CA TRP A 100 4.32 9.65 3.36
C TRP A 100 3.03 10.31 3.83
N TYR A 101 2.87 11.55 3.38
CA TYR A 101 1.63 12.29 3.49
C TYR A 101 0.93 12.35 2.13
N VAL A 102 -0.09 11.51 1.98
CA VAL A 102 -0.92 11.38 0.79
C VAL A 102 -1.75 12.66 0.62
N THR A 103 -1.56 13.36 -0.49
CA THR A 103 -2.31 14.58 -0.81
C THR A 103 -3.44 14.36 -1.81
N SER A 104 -3.44 13.21 -2.51
CA SER A 104 -4.48 12.82 -3.44
C SER A 104 -4.60 11.29 -3.52
N LYS A 105 -5.82 10.78 -3.72
CA LYS A 105 -6.06 9.36 -4.01
C LYS A 105 -5.33 8.88 -5.29
N SER A 106 -5.08 9.80 -6.23
CA SER A 106 -4.31 9.49 -7.45
C SER A 106 -2.87 9.05 -7.17
N GLU A 107 -2.27 9.40 -6.02
CA GLU A 107 -0.94 8.91 -5.67
C GLU A 107 -0.97 7.41 -5.34
N ILE A 108 -2.05 6.93 -4.71
CA ILE A 108 -2.25 5.51 -4.39
C ILE A 108 -2.47 4.72 -5.68
N GLU A 109 -3.31 5.26 -6.57
CA GLU A 109 -3.57 4.67 -7.90
C GLU A 109 -2.31 4.59 -8.74
N ALA A 110 -1.41 5.58 -8.64
CA ALA A 110 -0.16 5.59 -9.39
C ALA A 110 0.78 4.48 -8.92
N VAL A 111 0.92 4.25 -7.61
CA VAL A 111 1.68 3.10 -7.09
C VAL A 111 1.06 1.78 -7.53
N GLN A 112 -0.27 1.66 -7.45
CA GLN A 112 -0.98 0.46 -7.89
C GLN A 112 -0.70 0.14 -9.37
N GLN A 113 -0.70 1.17 -10.22
CA GLN A 113 -0.39 1.00 -11.64
C GLN A 113 1.04 0.49 -11.89
N GLU A 114 2.03 0.94 -11.13
CA GLU A 114 3.41 0.44 -11.28
C GLU A 114 3.51 -1.03 -10.88
N LEU A 115 2.89 -1.43 -9.77
CA LEU A 115 2.85 -2.84 -9.34
C LEU A 115 2.13 -3.73 -10.37
N GLU A 116 1.00 -3.27 -10.90
CA GLU A 116 0.26 -4.02 -11.92
C GLU A 116 1.01 -4.16 -13.24
N LYS A 117 1.82 -3.17 -13.62
CA LYS A 117 2.66 -3.26 -14.82
C LYS A 117 3.74 -4.33 -14.63
N ALA A 118 4.45 -4.28 -13.50
CA ALA A 118 5.52 -5.22 -13.20
C ALA A 118 5.06 -6.69 -13.21
N LEU A 119 3.83 -6.96 -12.75
CA LEU A 119 3.25 -8.31 -12.73
C LEU A 119 2.73 -8.81 -14.09
N ARG A 120 2.73 -7.97 -15.13
CA ARG A 120 2.27 -8.34 -16.48
C ARG A 120 3.42 -8.59 -17.46
N GLU A 121 4.62 -8.15 -17.11
CA GLU A 121 5.84 -8.28 -17.92
C GLU A 121 6.53 -9.64 -17.71
#